data_AF-A0A523FTI8-F1
#
_entry.id   AF-A0A523FTI8-F1
#
_cell.length_a   1.000
_cell.length_b   1.000
_cell.length_c   1.000
_cell.angle_alpha   90.00
_cell.angle_beta   90.00
_cell.angle_gamma   90.00
#
_symmetry.space_group_name_H-M   'P 1'
#
loop_
_entity.id
_entity.type
_entity.pdbx_description
1 polymer ?
#
loop_
_entity_poly.entity_id
_entity_poly.type
_entity_poly.pdbx_seq_one_letter_code
_entity_poly.pdbx_strand_id
1 'polypeptide(L)'
;MNKITRFFRRRGLGLVLICSLIGGLAAHTTFQSQDVRGTDDNLIFYMGGLNVFHAEALERLNDRAIALFEKKGTDPHAMMRLRLHKVSLNEYVLPGTIYYGVSRVLKTLFGRVPDLYPLFLSQSIVFGFFLTFLLTLLVLLGVFAFINRPLFIWALGLTLGLYGLSELLPLRHNSYATILMHDSLGGIFTHTKDLLLRPGSQFSPLAFTPRSNFTLLLIGLFALRWSKHYLAAYGLLLVLSYYHLSASGLVLVMLVGIDLVVRPQVFRSIPVAGAVALTTAVFLYRENMWEHLLGKGLGPLMAAAGIIIMIAAIMVVPRVRRRIFGPDSFYLRVQKFLVKRGGVAVDLILISTAWVVSLVAIYFLIGQMDLKAFSSWSQAFYFWGRVNGRLMTLLFPSVLFGLCILLLGRMARRDSWHIRRLGHVVFPAIVAAMTLVVVWHSFAMVQKYKVLPMVAGGFFRVERALQKGTMPRLRAMGFSETLLYYAFAKSVDGYPRQLNAIMP
;
A
#
# COMPACT_ATOMS: atom_id res chain seq x y z
N MET A 1 -14.49 6.39 41.04
CA MET A 1 -13.70 6.85 39.86
C MET A 1 -12.51 5.92 39.61
N ASN A 2 -12.53 5.17 38.51
CA ASN A 2 -11.56 4.08 38.22
C ASN A 2 -10.13 4.63 38.07
N LYS A 3 -9.11 3.89 38.57
CA LYS A 3 -7.69 4.32 38.52
C LYS A 3 -7.23 4.67 37.09
N ILE A 4 -7.72 3.93 36.11
CA ILE A 4 -7.46 4.13 34.68
C ILE A 4 -7.99 5.49 34.20
N THR A 5 -9.20 5.92 34.62
CA THR A 5 -9.72 7.22 34.20
C THR A 5 -8.93 8.38 34.80
N ARG A 6 -8.48 8.24 36.06
CA ARG A 6 -7.58 9.23 36.69
C ARG A 6 -6.25 9.37 35.95
N PHE A 7 -5.73 8.26 35.41
CA PHE A 7 -4.51 8.25 34.62
C PHE A 7 -4.67 9.03 33.30
N PHE A 8 -5.71 8.73 32.51
CA PHE A 8 -5.98 9.47 31.26
C PHE A 8 -6.29 10.96 31.51
N ARG A 9 -6.96 11.28 32.63
CA ARG A 9 -7.25 12.67 33.04
C ARG A 9 -5.98 13.49 33.33
N ARG A 10 -4.95 12.89 33.94
CA ARG A 10 -3.71 13.60 34.32
C ARG A 10 -2.61 13.49 33.26
N ARG A 11 -2.59 12.43 32.46
CA ARG A 11 -1.46 12.07 31.59
C ARG A 11 -1.84 11.84 30.13
N GLY A 12 -3.10 12.07 29.74
CA GLY A 12 -3.58 11.78 28.38
C GLY A 12 -2.81 12.52 27.28
N LEU A 13 -2.58 13.83 27.45
CA LEU A 13 -1.76 14.61 26.52
C LEU A 13 -0.31 14.11 26.47
N GLY A 14 0.27 13.80 27.63
CA GLY A 14 1.62 13.23 27.72
C GLY A 14 1.72 11.89 27.00
N LEU A 15 0.73 11.00 27.15
CA LEU A 15 0.71 9.70 26.49
C LEU A 15 0.62 9.84 24.97
N VAL A 16 -0.18 10.78 24.47
CA VAL A 16 -0.28 11.09 23.03
C VAL A 16 1.03 11.62 22.48
N LEU A 17 1.64 12.57 23.18
CA LEU A 17 2.94 13.13 22.80
C LEU A 17 4.00 12.03 22.77
N ILE A 18 4.01 11.16 23.78
CA ILE A 18 4.89 9.98 23.82
C ILE A 18 4.62 9.04 22.64
N CYS A 19 3.35 8.69 22.35
CA CYS A 19 3.01 7.85 21.20
C CYS A 19 3.42 8.48 19.87
N SER A 20 3.27 9.80 19.72
CA SER A 20 3.66 10.53 18.52
C SER A 20 5.17 10.62 18.37
N LEU A 21 5.89 10.83 19.47
CA LEU A 21 7.35 10.82 19.52
C LEU A 21 7.90 9.43 19.18
N ILE A 22 7.34 8.37 19.77
CA ILE A 22 7.73 6.98 19.48
C ILE A 22 7.43 6.63 18.02
N GLY A 23 6.23 6.93 17.52
CA GLY A 23 5.87 6.73 16.12
C GLY A 23 6.80 7.50 15.17
N GLY A 24 7.18 8.72 15.55
CA GLY A 24 8.10 9.53 14.79
C GLY A 24 9.55 9.01 14.78
N LEU A 25 10.06 8.58 15.93
CA LEU A 25 11.37 7.93 16.05
C LEU A 25 11.41 6.62 15.25
N ALA A 26 10.35 5.81 15.34
CA ALA A 26 10.23 4.56 14.59
C ALA A 26 10.13 4.79 13.08
N ALA A 27 9.35 5.79 12.63
CA ALA A 27 9.33 6.22 11.24
C ALA A 27 10.73 6.62 10.76
N HIS A 28 11.49 7.34 11.60
CA HIS A 28 12.86 7.70 11.30
C HIS A 28 13.79 6.50 11.14
N THR A 29 13.77 5.58 12.09
CA THR A 29 14.59 4.37 12.04
C THR A 29 14.23 3.49 10.84
N THR A 30 12.94 3.36 10.52
CA THR A 30 12.44 2.57 9.39
C THR A 30 12.91 3.17 8.07
N PHE A 31 12.77 4.48 7.92
CA PHE A 31 13.19 5.19 6.72
C PHE A 31 14.69 4.99 6.41
N GLN A 32 15.55 5.10 7.43
CA GLN A 32 17.00 4.92 7.30
C GLN A 32 17.39 3.48 7.01
N SER A 33 16.80 2.55 7.75
CA SER A 33 17.23 1.15 7.70
C SER A 33 16.69 0.43 6.47
N GLN A 34 15.53 0.83 5.94
CA GLN A 34 14.79 0.04 4.95
C GLN A 34 14.31 0.83 3.73
N ASP A 35 13.87 2.08 3.89
CA ASP A 35 13.14 2.76 2.80
C ASP A 35 14.06 3.43 1.78
N VAL A 36 15.17 4.05 2.20
CA VAL A 36 15.98 4.89 1.29
C VAL A 36 17.35 4.28 1.07
N ARG A 37 17.34 3.16 0.35
CA ARG A 37 18.53 2.56 -0.26
C ARG A 37 18.50 2.82 -1.77
N GLY A 38 19.67 2.86 -2.41
CA GLY A 38 19.77 2.86 -3.87
C GLY A 38 19.40 1.49 -4.46
N THR A 39 18.15 1.07 -4.28
CA THR A 39 17.61 -0.23 -4.70
C THR A 39 16.72 -0.09 -5.93
N ASP A 40 16.44 -1.23 -6.56
CA ASP A 40 15.47 -1.39 -7.64
C ASP A 40 14.07 -0.86 -7.29
N ASP A 41 13.53 -1.19 -6.11
CA ASP A 41 12.18 -0.76 -5.71
C ASP A 41 12.01 0.78 -5.69
N ASN A 42 13.04 1.51 -5.28
CA ASN A 42 13.00 2.98 -5.23
C ASN A 42 13.10 3.62 -6.62
N LEU A 43 13.89 2.99 -7.51
CA LEU A 43 13.93 3.39 -8.91
C LEU A 43 12.59 3.13 -9.58
N ILE A 44 11.88 2.06 -9.26
CA ILE A 44 10.57 1.75 -9.86
C ILE A 44 9.55 2.87 -9.59
N PHE A 45 9.55 3.49 -8.40
CA PHE A 45 8.66 4.62 -8.13
C PHE A 45 9.00 5.85 -8.98
N TYR A 46 10.29 6.15 -9.15
CA TYR A 46 10.75 7.20 -10.05
C TYR A 46 10.39 6.92 -11.51
N MET A 47 10.61 5.68 -11.95
CA MET A 47 10.28 5.18 -13.27
C MET A 47 8.79 5.24 -13.56
N GLY A 48 7.93 5.02 -12.54
CA GLY A 48 6.49 5.25 -12.66
C GLY A 48 6.17 6.69 -13.04
N GLY A 49 6.91 7.67 -12.48
CA GLY A 49 6.82 9.07 -12.88
C GLY A 49 7.24 9.31 -14.33
N LEU A 50 8.38 8.75 -14.74
CA LEU A 50 8.80 8.79 -16.14
C LEU A 50 7.78 8.12 -17.07
N ASN A 51 7.10 7.06 -16.63
CA ASN A 51 6.11 6.35 -17.43
C ASN A 51 4.87 7.20 -17.70
N VAL A 52 4.46 8.06 -16.77
CA VAL A 52 3.34 8.99 -16.97
C VAL A 52 3.61 9.96 -18.13
N PHE A 53 4.86 10.41 -18.30
CA PHE A 53 5.21 11.46 -19.27
C PHE A 53 6.01 10.96 -20.50
N HIS A 54 6.58 9.76 -20.43
CA HIS A 54 7.46 9.17 -21.43
C HIS A 54 7.17 7.67 -21.65
N ALA A 55 5.89 7.27 -21.60
CA ALA A 55 5.43 5.88 -21.73
C ALA A 55 6.05 5.16 -22.94
N GLU A 56 5.97 5.74 -24.14
CA GLU A 56 6.48 5.12 -25.37
C GLU A 56 8.00 4.90 -25.36
N ALA A 57 8.75 5.81 -24.73
CA ALA A 57 10.20 5.66 -24.61
C ALA A 57 10.51 4.49 -23.67
N LEU A 58 9.87 4.45 -22.51
CA LEU A 58 10.06 3.36 -21.55
C LEU A 58 9.57 2.01 -22.07
N GLU A 59 8.47 1.97 -22.81
CA GLU A 59 7.98 0.75 -23.44
C GLU A 59 9.03 0.18 -24.39
N ARG A 60 9.55 1.00 -25.32
CA ARG A 60 10.62 0.58 -26.24
C ARG A 60 11.86 0.08 -25.51
N LEU A 61 12.27 0.74 -24.42
CA LEU A 61 13.42 0.33 -23.62
C LEU A 61 13.17 -1.01 -22.90
N ASN A 62 11.98 -1.19 -22.33
CA ASN A 62 11.59 -2.44 -21.69
C ASN A 62 11.54 -3.59 -22.71
N ASP A 63 10.94 -3.38 -23.89
CA ASP A 63 10.83 -4.41 -24.92
C ASP A 63 12.21 -4.83 -25.44
N ARG A 64 13.11 -3.85 -25.65
CA ARG A 64 14.51 -4.14 -26.01
C ARG A 64 15.22 -4.94 -24.92
N ALA A 65 15.03 -4.59 -23.65
CA ALA A 65 15.65 -5.32 -22.55
C ALA A 65 15.08 -6.75 -22.41
N ILE A 66 13.77 -6.93 -22.55
CA ILE A 66 13.12 -8.24 -22.55
C ILE A 66 13.71 -9.12 -23.66
N ALA A 67 13.74 -8.62 -24.91
CA ALA A 67 14.31 -9.35 -26.04
C ALA A 67 15.80 -9.71 -25.82
N LEU A 68 16.59 -8.77 -25.29
CA LEU A 68 18.00 -9.00 -24.98
C LEU A 68 18.20 -10.10 -23.93
N PHE A 69 17.44 -10.05 -22.83
CA PHE A 69 17.60 -10.99 -21.72
C PHE A 69 17.01 -12.37 -22.02
N GLU A 70 15.99 -12.44 -22.88
CA GLU A 70 15.51 -13.70 -23.46
C GLU A 70 16.60 -14.37 -24.31
N LYS A 71 17.22 -13.62 -25.22
CA LYS A 71 18.34 -14.12 -26.04
C LYS A 71 19.54 -14.58 -25.21
N LYS A 72 19.78 -13.93 -24.06
CA LYS A 72 20.85 -14.31 -23.12
C LYS A 72 20.55 -15.56 -22.28
N GLY A 73 19.36 -16.17 -22.39
CA GLY A 73 18.97 -17.32 -21.59
C GLY A 73 18.87 -16.99 -20.09
N THR A 74 18.31 -15.83 -19.78
CA THR A 74 18.14 -15.36 -18.39
C THR A 74 17.20 -16.28 -17.62
N ASP A 75 17.48 -16.43 -16.32
CA ASP A 75 16.62 -17.16 -15.38
C ASP A 75 15.12 -16.79 -15.55
N PRO A 76 14.21 -17.78 -15.67
CA PRO A 76 12.78 -17.53 -15.90
C PRO A 76 12.13 -16.65 -14.83
N HIS A 77 12.60 -16.72 -13.59
CA HIS A 77 12.07 -15.91 -12.50
C HIS A 77 12.51 -14.44 -12.61
N ALA A 78 13.76 -14.17 -12.97
CA ALA A 78 14.21 -12.82 -13.32
C ALA A 78 13.47 -12.24 -14.54
N MET A 79 13.21 -13.06 -15.56
CA MET A 79 12.41 -12.65 -16.73
C MET A 79 10.96 -12.31 -16.37
N MET A 80 10.33 -13.14 -15.53
CA MET A 80 8.98 -12.86 -15.03
C MET A 80 8.94 -11.54 -14.27
N ARG A 81 9.93 -11.27 -13.41
CA ARG A 81 9.99 -10.02 -12.66
C ARG A 81 10.16 -8.81 -13.57
N LEU A 82 11.02 -8.88 -14.59
CA LEU A 82 11.19 -7.81 -15.58
C LEU A 82 9.86 -7.49 -16.30
N ARG A 83 9.13 -8.52 -16.73
CA ARG A 83 7.82 -8.37 -17.38
C ARG A 83 6.79 -7.76 -16.43
N LEU A 84 6.72 -8.23 -15.18
CA LEU A 84 5.83 -7.67 -14.16
C LEU A 84 6.15 -6.20 -13.87
N HIS A 85 7.43 -5.83 -13.78
CA HIS A 85 7.81 -4.44 -13.56
C HIS A 85 7.42 -3.52 -14.72
N LYS A 86 7.52 -3.97 -15.98
CA LYS A 86 7.02 -3.20 -17.15
C LYS A 86 5.54 -2.82 -16.94
N VAL A 87 4.73 -3.76 -16.49
CA VAL A 87 3.29 -3.59 -16.26
C VAL A 87 3.03 -2.72 -15.01
N SER A 88 3.81 -2.92 -13.95
CA SER A 88 3.66 -2.23 -12.67
C SER A 88 4.02 -0.74 -12.70
N LEU A 89 4.62 -0.22 -13.78
CA LEU A 89 4.93 1.22 -13.89
C LEU A 89 3.68 2.11 -13.80
N ASN A 90 2.51 1.58 -14.13
CA ASN A 90 1.22 2.28 -14.02
C ASN A 90 0.56 2.16 -12.63
N GLU A 91 1.14 1.43 -11.67
CA GLU A 91 0.52 1.22 -10.35
C GLU A 91 0.55 2.47 -9.45
N TYR A 92 1.57 3.31 -9.58
CA TYR A 92 1.91 4.39 -8.65
C TYR A 92 1.84 5.80 -9.29
N VAL A 93 0.81 6.09 -10.08
CA VAL A 93 0.73 7.31 -10.91
C VAL A 93 0.89 8.62 -10.12
N LEU A 94 0.19 8.79 -8.99
CA LEU A 94 0.26 10.03 -8.22
C LEU A 94 1.64 10.23 -7.56
N PRO A 95 2.17 9.26 -6.80
CA PRO A 95 3.56 9.31 -6.34
C PRO A 95 4.54 9.54 -7.51
N GLY A 96 4.44 8.79 -8.60
CA GLY A 96 5.29 8.95 -9.78
C GLY A 96 5.26 10.38 -10.33
N THR A 97 4.08 10.98 -10.45
CA THR A 97 3.91 12.37 -10.91
C THR A 97 4.62 13.36 -9.99
N ILE A 98 4.54 13.16 -8.68
CA ILE A 98 5.26 13.98 -7.69
C ILE A 98 6.78 13.84 -7.89
N TYR A 99 7.28 12.62 -8.06
CA TYR A 99 8.72 12.38 -8.24
C TYR A 99 9.20 13.02 -9.54
N TYR A 100 8.42 12.90 -10.62
CA TYR A 100 8.72 13.56 -11.88
C TYR A 100 8.77 15.08 -11.72
N GLY A 101 7.76 15.68 -11.08
CA GLY A 101 7.72 17.13 -10.83
C GLY A 101 8.94 17.62 -10.05
N VAL A 102 9.28 16.95 -8.95
CA VAL A 102 10.51 17.22 -8.18
C VAL A 102 11.75 17.12 -9.06
N SER A 103 11.83 16.08 -9.90
CA SER A 103 12.96 15.90 -10.80
C SER A 103 13.08 17.02 -11.82
N ARG A 104 11.97 17.58 -12.33
CA ARG A 104 12.04 18.70 -13.29
C ARG A 104 12.61 19.95 -12.63
N VAL A 105 12.21 20.23 -11.38
CA VAL A 105 12.77 21.33 -10.60
C VAL A 105 14.28 21.13 -10.40
N LEU A 106 14.70 19.95 -9.95
CA LEU A 106 16.12 19.65 -9.69
C LEU A 106 16.96 19.58 -10.97
N LYS A 107 16.35 19.22 -12.11
CA LYS A 107 17.08 19.14 -13.39
C LYS A 107 17.64 20.49 -13.81
N THR A 108 17.02 21.59 -13.42
CA THR A 108 17.56 22.94 -13.65
C THR A 108 18.90 23.18 -12.93
N LEU A 109 19.11 22.51 -11.79
CA LEU A 109 20.32 22.64 -10.96
C LEU A 109 21.43 21.68 -11.40
N PHE A 110 21.08 20.43 -11.74
CA PHE A 110 22.06 19.37 -12.04
C PHE A 110 22.21 19.05 -13.53
N GLY A 111 21.33 19.56 -14.40
CA GLY A 111 21.30 19.24 -15.83
C GLY A 111 22.53 19.68 -16.62
N ARG A 112 23.33 20.58 -16.05
CA ARG A 112 24.53 21.13 -16.69
C ARG A 112 25.77 20.23 -16.57
N VAL A 113 25.78 19.28 -15.65
CA VAL A 113 26.94 18.42 -15.39
C VAL A 113 26.51 16.94 -15.42
N PRO A 114 26.77 16.22 -16.53
CA PRO A 114 26.36 14.83 -16.70
C PRO A 114 26.81 13.89 -15.57
N ASP A 115 28.00 14.11 -15.03
CA ASP A 115 28.59 13.30 -13.95
C ASP A 115 27.85 13.42 -12.62
N LEU A 116 26.98 14.43 -12.47
CA LEU A 116 26.13 14.62 -11.29
C LEU A 116 24.77 13.92 -11.40
N TYR A 117 24.53 13.12 -12.45
CA TYR A 117 23.28 12.36 -12.58
C TYR A 117 22.97 11.44 -11.37
N PRO A 118 23.95 10.71 -10.78
CA PRO A 118 23.71 9.96 -9.53
C PRO A 118 23.16 10.83 -8.39
N LEU A 119 23.68 12.05 -8.24
CA LEU A 119 23.25 12.99 -7.21
C LEU A 119 21.85 13.54 -7.53
N PHE A 120 21.62 13.98 -8.76
CA PHE A 120 20.31 14.39 -9.26
C PHE A 120 19.22 13.36 -8.97
N LEU A 121 19.47 12.09 -9.33
CA LEU A 121 18.51 11.02 -9.17
C LEU A 121 18.25 10.72 -7.69
N SER A 122 19.31 10.68 -6.89
CA SER A 122 19.20 10.48 -5.44
C SER A 122 18.33 11.55 -4.76
N GLN A 123 18.53 12.82 -5.12
CA GLN A 123 17.74 13.92 -4.59
C GLN A 123 16.29 13.86 -5.07
N SER A 124 16.07 13.57 -6.35
CA SER A 124 14.73 13.44 -6.92
C SER A 124 13.91 12.37 -6.19
N ILE A 125 14.51 11.23 -5.89
CA ILE A 125 13.87 10.14 -5.15
C ILE A 125 13.61 10.54 -3.70
N VAL A 126 14.62 11.06 -2.98
CA VAL A 126 14.49 11.42 -1.55
C VAL A 126 13.44 12.51 -1.34
N PHE A 127 13.49 13.59 -2.13
CA PHE A 127 12.50 14.66 -2.05
C PHE A 127 11.12 14.22 -2.55
N GLY A 128 11.07 13.33 -3.55
CA GLY A 128 9.83 12.71 -4.01
C GLY A 128 9.12 11.90 -2.91
N PHE A 129 9.86 11.06 -2.17
CA PHE A 129 9.35 10.34 -1.00
C PHE A 129 8.78 11.31 0.04
N PHE A 130 9.57 12.32 0.40
CA PHE A 130 9.18 13.31 1.40
C PHE A 130 7.88 14.04 1.01
N LEU A 131 7.80 14.55 -0.22
CA LEU A 131 6.66 15.32 -0.69
C LEU A 131 5.39 14.45 -0.79
N THR A 132 5.54 13.19 -1.22
CA THR A 132 4.43 12.23 -1.26
C THR A 132 3.92 11.88 0.15
N PHE A 133 4.82 11.68 1.11
CA PHE A 133 4.47 11.44 2.51
C PHE A 133 3.81 12.68 3.14
N LEU A 134 4.32 13.89 2.87
CA LEU A 134 3.73 15.13 3.34
C LEU A 134 2.29 15.31 2.81
N LEU A 135 2.08 15.11 1.51
CA LEU A 135 0.74 15.15 0.91
C LEU A 135 -0.20 14.14 1.59
N THR A 136 0.31 12.93 1.82
CA THR A 136 -0.42 11.86 2.52
C THR A 136 -0.85 12.28 3.92
N LEU A 137 0.05 12.88 4.70
CA LEU A 137 -0.27 13.42 6.01
C LEU A 137 -1.31 14.53 5.92
N LEU A 138 -1.18 15.47 4.99
CA LEU A 138 -2.15 16.56 4.82
C LEU A 138 -3.55 16.04 4.50
N VAL A 139 -3.66 15.05 3.61
CA VAL A 139 -4.95 14.40 3.30
C VAL A 139 -5.51 13.68 4.53
N LEU A 140 -4.69 12.91 5.26
CA LEU A 140 -5.12 12.25 6.49
C LEU A 140 -5.63 13.26 7.52
N LEU A 141 -4.89 14.34 7.75
CA LEU A 141 -5.30 15.40 8.66
C LEU A 141 -6.60 16.05 8.22
N GLY A 142 -6.75 16.34 6.92
CA GLY A 142 -7.99 16.84 6.33
C GLY A 142 -9.18 15.91 6.59
N VAL A 143 -8.98 14.59 6.46
CA VAL A 143 -10.00 13.58 6.77
C VAL A 143 -10.42 13.61 8.25
N PHE A 144 -9.47 13.61 9.18
CA PHE A 144 -9.79 13.61 10.61
C PHE A 144 -10.35 14.96 11.09
N ALA A 145 -9.92 16.07 10.48
CA ALA A 145 -10.52 17.39 10.69
C ALA A 145 -11.97 17.43 10.18
N PHE A 146 -12.23 16.87 9.00
CA PHE A 146 -13.57 16.75 8.43
C PHE A 146 -14.51 15.89 9.29
N ILE A 147 -14.04 14.74 9.78
CA ILE A 147 -14.82 13.86 10.67
C ILE A 147 -15.10 14.55 12.02
N ASN A 148 -14.13 15.32 12.54
CA ASN A 148 -14.18 16.04 13.81
C ASN A 148 -14.68 15.20 15.00
N ARG A 149 -14.17 13.96 15.13
CA ARG A 149 -14.51 13.06 16.24
C ARG A 149 -13.30 12.78 17.13
N PRO A 150 -13.29 13.26 18.39
CA PRO A 150 -12.22 13.00 19.35
C PRO A 150 -11.81 11.52 19.46
N LEU A 151 -12.80 10.63 19.49
CA LEU A 151 -12.56 9.18 19.61
C LEU A 151 -11.68 8.63 18.47
N PHE A 152 -11.90 9.12 17.24
CA PHE A 152 -11.16 8.67 16.06
C PHE A 152 -9.73 9.19 16.12
N ILE A 153 -9.53 10.44 16.51
CA ILE A 153 -8.21 11.04 16.68
C ILE A 153 -7.39 10.25 17.73
N TRP A 154 -8.00 9.94 18.88
CA TRP A 154 -7.36 9.15 19.93
C TRP A 154 -6.98 7.75 19.44
N ALA A 155 -7.87 7.11 18.69
CA ALA A 155 -7.59 5.81 18.10
C ALA A 155 -6.45 5.87 17.08
N LEU A 156 -6.35 6.95 16.30
CA LEU A 156 -5.25 7.15 15.35
C LEU A 156 -3.92 7.27 16.09
N GLY A 157 -3.84 8.14 17.10
CA GLY A 157 -2.63 8.31 17.91
C GLY A 157 -2.18 7.01 18.60
N LEU A 158 -3.13 6.25 19.15
CA LEU A 158 -2.83 4.93 19.74
C LEU A 158 -2.33 3.93 18.69
N THR A 159 -2.97 3.90 17.52
CA THR A 159 -2.56 3.00 16.41
C THR A 159 -1.14 3.28 15.97
N LEU A 160 -0.81 4.55 15.70
CA LEU A 160 0.53 4.96 15.29
C LEU A 160 1.57 4.71 16.40
N GLY A 161 1.20 4.94 17.66
CA GLY A 161 2.06 4.64 18.80
C GLY A 161 2.36 3.14 18.95
N LEU A 162 1.37 2.28 18.73
CA LEU A 162 1.55 0.82 18.77
C LEU A 162 2.45 0.32 17.63
N TYR A 163 2.29 0.84 16.40
CA TYR A 163 3.21 0.56 15.31
C TYR A 163 4.62 1.09 15.58
N GLY A 164 4.71 2.26 16.21
CA GLY A 164 6.00 2.83 16.58
C GLY A 164 6.74 1.93 17.56
N LEU A 165 6.02 1.42 18.57
CA LEU A 165 6.58 0.45 19.52
C LEU A 165 6.95 -0.87 18.84
N SER A 166 6.15 -1.36 17.89
CA SER A 166 6.40 -2.65 17.25
C SER A 166 7.63 -2.64 16.33
N GLU A 167 7.92 -1.52 15.68
CA GLU A 167 9.16 -1.35 14.90
C GLU A 167 10.43 -1.33 15.76
N LEU A 168 10.32 -1.00 17.05
CA LEU A 168 11.43 -1.04 18.02
C LEU A 168 11.68 -2.44 18.57
N LEU A 169 10.75 -3.38 18.37
CA LEU A 169 10.95 -4.77 18.81
C LEU A 169 11.94 -5.49 17.90
N PRO A 170 12.81 -6.36 18.43
CA PRO A 170 13.77 -7.15 17.65
C PRO A 170 13.08 -8.32 16.92
N LEU A 171 12.05 -8.01 16.12
CA LEU A 171 11.31 -8.98 15.33
C LEU A 171 12.05 -9.31 14.03
N ARG A 172 11.94 -10.58 13.61
CA ARG A 172 12.53 -11.05 12.35
C ARG A 172 11.90 -10.33 11.16
N HIS A 173 12.73 -9.93 10.20
CA HIS A 173 12.26 -9.45 8.90
C HIS A 173 11.60 -10.60 8.14
N ASN A 174 10.29 -10.48 7.94
CA ASN A 174 9.50 -11.46 7.20
C ASN A 174 8.95 -10.82 5.93
N SER A 175 8.88 -11.61 4.86
CA SER A 175 8.23 -11.20 3.62
C SER A 175 6.80 -11.72 3.62
N TYR A 176 5.83 -10.88 3.23
CA TYR A 176 4.46 -11.34 3.01
C TYR A 176 4.38 -12.42 1.92
N ALA A 177 5.39 -12.53 1.06
CA ALA A 177 5.46 -13.55 0.03
C ALA A 177 5.67 -14.95 0.60
N THR A 178 6.20 -15.11 1.82
CA THR A 178 6.58 -16.43 2.37
C THR A 178 5.57 -17.01 3.34
N ILE A 179 4.47 -16.29 3.66
CA ILE A 179 3.48 -16.75 4.67
C ILE A 179 2.94 -18.16 4.38
N LEU A 180 2.77 -18.50 3.10
CA LEU A 180 2.24 -19.78 2.66
C LEU A 180 3.32 -20.80 2.30
N MET A 181 4.60 -20.49 2.55
CA MET A 181 5.75 -21.36 2.24
C MET A 181 6.26 -22.12 3.48
N HIS A 182 5.44 -22.27 4.51
CA HIS A 182 5.82 -22.95 5.74
C HIS A 182 5.20 -24.34 5.83
N ASP A 183 6.04 -25.31 6.22
CA ASP A 183 5.66 -26.72 6.32
C ASP A 183 4.67 -27.02 7.46
N SER A 184 4.39 -26.04 8.33
CA SER A 184 3.46 -26.21 9.46
C SER A 184 2.59 -24.97 9.69
N LEU A 185 1.36 -25.21 10.17
CA LEU A 185 0.44 -24.15 10.61
C LEU A 185 1.05 -23.26 11.71
N GLY A 186 1.87 -23.83 12.60
CA GLY A 186 2.58 -23.08 13.64
C GLY A 186 3.61 -22.09 13.05
N GLY A 187 4.30 -22.48 11.97
CA GLY A 187 5.15 -21.60 11.19
C GLY A 187 4.34 -20.44 10.57
N ILE A 188 3.24 -20.76 9.89
CA ILE A 188 2.33 -19.76 9.30
C ILE A 188 1.87 -18.76 10.37
N PHE A 189 1.42 -19.22 11.54
CA PHE A 189 0.95 -18.35 12.61
C PHE A 189 2.06 -17.43 13.15
N THR A 190 3.26 -17.97 13.38
CA THR A 190 4.40 -17.20 13.90
C THR A 190 4.82 -16.10 12.92
N HIS A 191 4.95 -16.45 11.63
CA HIS A 191 5.30 -15.50 10.59
C HIS A 191 4.20 -14.46 10.35
N THR A 192 2.94 -14.88 10.40
CA THR A 192 1.78 -13.97 10.34
C THR A 192 1.85 -12.95 11.47
N LYS A 193 2.01 -13.39 12.71
CA LYS A 193 2.12 -12.51 13.88
C LYS A 193 3.28 -11.51 13.74
N ASP A 194 4.47 -11.99 13.37
CA ASP A 194 5.64 -11.13 13.22
C ASP A 194 5.43 -10.10 12.10
N LEU A 195 4.80 -10.51 10.99
CA LEU A 195 4.49 -9.62 9.87
C LEU A 195 3.39 -8.60 10.20
N LEU A 196 2.41 -8.97 11.04
CA LEU A 196 1.39 -8.04 11.53
C LEU A 196 1.99 -6.97 12.43
N LEU A 197 2.91 -7.36 13.32
CA LEU A 197 3.60 -6.43 14.20
C LEU A 197 4.63 -5.60 13.44
N ARG A 198 5.29 -6.17 12.44
CA ARG A 198 6.33 -5.50 11.66
C ARG A 198 6.17 -5.83 10.17
N PRO A 199 5.24 -5.16 9.46
CA PRO A 199 5.00 -5.39 8.04
C PRO A 199 6.17 -4.93 7.14
N GLY A 200 7.18 -4.29 7.72
CA GLY A 200 8.34 -3.72 7.04
C GLY A 200 7.98 -2.49 6.20
N SER A 201 8.96 -2.02 5.44
CA SER A 201 8.86 -0.83 4.56
C SER A 201 7.72 -0.86 3.53
N GLN A 202 7.15 -2.03 3.25
CA GLN A 202 6.17 -2.19 2.18
C GLN A 202 4.74 -1.85 2.61
N PHE A 203 4.35 -1.99 3.88
CA PHE A 203 2.98 -1.64 4.30
C PHE A 203 2.90 -1.03 5.71
N SER A 204 4.04 -0.75 6.35
CA SER A 204 4.06 -0.05 7.64
C SER A 204 3.49 1.37 7.47
N PRO A 205 2.50 1.81 8.27
CA PRO A 205 1.95 3.17 8.16
C PRO A 205 2.96 4.26 8.58
N LEU A 206 4.15 3.87 9.03
CA LEU A 206 5.25 4.75 9.44
C LEU A 206 6.37 4.85 8.39
N ALA A 207 6.32 4.03 7.34
CA ALA A 207 7.28 4.06 6.23
C ALA A 207 6.86 5.08 5.16
N PHE A 208 7.81 5.50 4.33
CA PHE A 208 7.61 6.61 3.36
C PHE A 208 7.28 6.13 1.95
N THR A 209 7.31 4.82 1.72
CA THR A 209 7.03 4.24 0.40
C THR A 209 5.58 4.55 -0.03
N PRO A 210 5.30 4.64 -1.35
CA PRO A 210 3.95 4.78 -1.87
C PRO A 210 2.93 3.77 -1.30
N ARG A 211 3.37 2.53 -1.05
CA ARG A 211 2.54 1.49 -0.46
C ARG A 211 2.19 1.79 1.00
N SER A 212 3.16 2.26 1.77
CA SER A 212 2.96 2.70 3.15
C SER A 212 2.06 3.94 3.25
N ASN A 213 2.23 4.89 2.34
CA ASN A 213 1.34 6.05 2.19
C ASN A 213 -0.11 5.63 1.91
N PHE A 214 -0.30 4.65 1.02
CA PHE A 214 -1.62 4.06 0.76
C PHE A 214 -2.22 3.48 2.05
N THR A 215 -1.44 2.69 2.79
CA THR A 215 -1.92 2.06 4.04
C THR A 215 -2.28 3.09 5.11
N LEU A 216 -1.52 4.17 5.23
CA LEU A 216 -1.80 5.26 6.15
C LEU A 216 -3.13 5.97 5.80
N LEU A 217 -3.37 6.25 4.51
CA LEU A 217 -4.63 6.82 4.04
C LEU A 217 -5.80 5.83 4.14
N LEU A 218 -5.55 4.53 4.10
CA LEU A 218 -6.57 3.51 4.29
C LEU A 218 -7.21 3.60 5.69
N ILE A 219 -6.43 3.99 6.71
CA ILE A 219 -6.96 4.33 8.04
C ILE A 219 -7.98 5.48 7.93
N GLY A 220 -7.66 6.53 7.17
CA GLY A 220 -8.56 7.65 6.89
C GLY A 220 -9.84 7.21 6.14
N LEU A 221 -9.71 6.32 5.16
CA LEU A 221 -10.84 5.75 4.44
C LEU A 221 -11.79 5.02 5.40
N PHE A 222 -11.27 4.14 6.26
CA PHE A 222 -12.10 3.44 7.25
C PHE A 222 -12.66 4.41 8.30
N ALA A 223 -11.95 5.47 8.64
CA ALA A 223 -12.45 6.53 9.52
C ALA A 223 -13.70 7.23 8.93
N LEU A 224 -13.66 7.61 7.64
CA LEU A 224 -14.79 8.20 6.93
C LEU A 224 -15.96 7.23 6.87
N ARG A 225 -15.68 5.97 6.52
CA ARG A 225 -16.65 4.90 6.42
C ARG A 225 -17.35 4.63 7.75
N TRP A 226 -16.61 4.46 8.84
CA TRP A 226 -17.18 4.22 10.17
C TRP A 226 -17.89 5.46 10.75
N SER A 227 -17.61 6.63 10.20
CA SER A 227 -18.36 7.87 10.45
C SER A 227 -19.58 8.05 9.55
N LYS A 228 -19.88 7.07 8.67
CA LYS A 228 -20.99 7.04 7.70
C LYS A 228 -20.86 8.03 6.53
N HIS A 229 -19.67 8.57 6.28
CA HIS A 229 -19.39 9.41 5.11
C HIS A 229 -18.97 8.55 3.91
N TYR A 230 -19.89 7.71 3.41
CA TYR A 230 -19.58 6.71 2.37
C TYR A 230 -19.11 7.34 1.05
N LEU A 231 -19.71 8.46 0.63
CA LEU A 231 -19.28 9.18 -0.57
C LEU A 231 -17.80 9.60 -0.47
N ALA A 232 -17.42 10.22 0.66
CA ALA A 232 -16.04 10.62 0.90
C ALA A 232 -15.10 9.41 1.01
N ALA A 233 -15.55 8.30 1.60
CA ALA A 233 -14.74 7.07 1.68
C ALA A 233 -14.46 6.48 0.28
N TYR A 234 -15.47 6.37 -0.59
CA TYR A 234 -15.28 5.89 -1.97
C TYR A 234 -14.55 6.92 -2.84
N GLY A 235 -14.74 8.22 -2.61
CA GLY A 235 -13.95 9.28 -3.24
C GLY A 235 -12.47 9.22 -2.87
N LEU A 236 -12.16 8.96 -1.59
CA LEU A 236 -10.78 8.72 -1.16
C LEU A 236 -10.23 7.42 -1.77
N LEU A 237 -11.04 6.38 -1.92
CA LEU A 237 -10.62 5.15 -2.60
C LEU A 237 -10.27 5.38 -4.08
N LEU A 238 -11.01 6.25 -4.77
CA LEU A 238 -10.66 6.69 -6.12
C LEU A 238 -9.28 7.36 -6.13
N VAL A 239 -9.00 8.27 -5.20
CA VAL A 239 -7.66 8.87 -5.07
C VAL A 239 -6.59 7.82 -4.77
N LEU A 240 -6.90 6.85 -3.90
CA LEU A 240 -6.01 5.74 -3.56
C LEU A 240 -5.67 4.85 -4.77
N SER A 241 -6.53 4.77 -5.79
CA SER A 241 -6.21 4.08 -7.05
C SER A 241 -5.07 4.72 -7.84
N TYR A 242 -4.72 5.98 -7.54
CA TYR A 242 -3.55 6.66 -8.08
C TYR A 242 -2.32 6.50 -7.17
N TYR A 243 -2.51 6.17 -5.88
CA TYR A 243 -1.41 5.79 -4.98
C TYR A 243 -0.95 4.37 -5.23
N HIS A 244 -1.87 3.41 -5.29
CA HIS A 244 -1.56 2.01 -5.54
C HIS A 244 -2.77 1.31 -6.18
N LEU A 245 -2.71 1.14 -7.49
CA LEU A 245 -3.84 0.64 -8.28
C LEU A 245 -4.33 -0.75 -7.84
N SER A 246 -3.46 -1.76 -7.85
CA SER A 246 -3.84 -3.13 -7.51
C SER A 246 -4.35 -3.28 -6.07
N ALA A 247 -3.74 -2.59 -5.11
CA ALA A 247 -4.23 -2.56 -3.72
C ALA A 247 -5.61 -1.88 -3.59
N SER A 248 -5.85 -0.81 -4.36
CA SER A 248 -7.16 -0.13 -4.38
C SER A 248 -8.26 -1.04 -4.93
N GLY A 249 -7.98 -1.85 -5.95
CA GLY A 249 -8.93 -2.81 -6.50
C GLY A 249 -9.35 -3.87 -5.49
N LEU A 250 -8.39 -4.43 -4.74
CA LEU A 250 -8.67 -5.37 -3.66
C LEU A 250 -9.55 -4.75 -2.56
N VAL A 251 -9.23 -3.53 -2.14
CA VAL A 251 -10.02 -2.78 -1.16
C VAL A 251 -11.42 -2.47 -1.71
N LEU A 252 -11.55 -2.09 -2.98
CA LEU A 252 -12.83 -1.82 -3.63
C LEU A 252 -13.75 -3.04 -3.59
N VAL A 253 -13.28 -4.19 -4.07
CA VAL A 253 -14.04 -5.44 -4.06
C VAL A 253 -14.49 -5.78 -2.64
N MET A 254 -13.59 -5.65 -1.67
CA MET A 254 -13.90 -5.94 -0.28
C MET A 254 -14.96 -4.98 0.30
N LEU A 255 -14.82 -3.67 0.11
CA LEU A 255 -15.76 -2.68 0.64
C LEU A 255 -17.14 -2.80 -0.01
N VAL A 256 -17.17 -2.99 -1.33
CA VAL A 256 -18.42 -3.23 -2.06
C VAL A 256 -19.08 -4.51 -1.58
N GLY A 257 -18.33 -5.60 -1.41
CA GLY A 257 -18.82 -6.85 -0.84
C GLY A 257 -19.41 -6.66 0.56
N ILE A 258 -18.71 -5.96 1.45
CA ILE A 258 -19.20 -5.65 2.80
C ILE A 258 -20.50 -4.81 2.74
N ASP A 259 -20.56 -3.82 1.87
CA ASP A 259 -21.75 -2.97 1.76
C ASP A 259 -22.93 -3.69 1.14
N LEU A 260 -22.72 -4.54 0.13
CA LEU A 260 -23.79 -5.37 -0.43
C LEU A 260 -24.37 -6.32 0.62
N VAL A 261 -23.51 -6.93 1.46
CA VAL A 261 -23.92 -7.90 2.49
C VAL A 261 -24.56 -7.23 3.71
N VAL A 262 -24.02 -6.10 4.18
CA VAL A 262 -24.42 -5.52 5.47
C VAL A 262 -25.30 -4.29 5.31
N ARG A 263 -25.00 -3.45 4.32
CA ARG A 263 -25.56 -2.10 4.18
C ARG A 263 -25.94 -1.77 2.73
N PRO A 264 -26.80 -2.56 2.06
CA PRO A 264 -27.14 -2.33 0.65
C PRO A 264 -27.75 -0.95 0.39
N GLN A 265 -28.33 -0.32 1.41
CA GLN A 265 -28.84 1.05 1.36
C GLN A 265 -27.79 2.11 1.00
N VAL A 266 -26.48 1.83 1.17
CA VAL A 266 -25.39 2.74 0.79
C VAL A 266 -25.44 3.07 -0.70
N PHE A 267 -25.78 2.09 -1.54
CA PHE A 267 -25.85 2.25 -3.00
C PHE A 267 -27.16 2.89 -3.50
N ARG A 268 -28.11 3.18 -2.60
CA ARG A 268 -29.30 3.98 -2.99
C ARG A 268 -28.96 5.45 -3.25
N SER A 269 -27.83 5.92 -2.72
CA SER A 269 -27.32 7.25 -3.00
C SER A 269 -26.61 7.26 -4.36
N ILE A 270 -27.21 7.94 -5.36
CA ILE A 270 -26.64 8.08 -6.71
C ILE A 270 -25.18 8.57 -6.67
N PRO A 271 -24.80 9.58 -5.86
CA PRO A 271 -23.40 10.00 -5.76
C PRO A 271 -22.45 8.87 -5.31
N VAL A 272 -22.87 8.04 -4.35
CA VAL A 272 -22.04 6.93 -3.86
C VAL A 272 -21.88 5.86 -4.94
N ALA A 273 -22.98 5.49 -5.60
CA ALA A 273 -22.94 4.56 -6.72
C ALA A 273 -22.06 5.08 -7.86
N GLY A 274 -22.14 6.37 -8.18
CA GLY A 274 -21.29 7.03 -9.16
C GLY A 274 -19.80 6.98 -8.80
N ALA A 275 -19.45 7.25 -7.54
CA ALA A 275 -18.07 7.14 -7.06
C ALA A 275 -17.52 5.71 -7.17
N VAL A 276 -18.33 4.71 -6.84
CA VAL A 276 -17.98 3.28 -6.96
C VAL A 276 -17.80 2.89 -8.43
N ALA A 277 -18.73 3.29 -9.30
CA ALA A 277 -18.65 3.03 -10.74
C ALA A 277 -17.40 3.67 -11.35
N LEU A 278 -17.12 4.92 -11.02
CA LEU A 278 -15.92 5.62 -11.49
C LEU A 278 -14.64 4.95 -11.00
N THR A 279 -14.57 4.57 -9.72
CA THR A 279 -13.41 3.85 -9.16
C THR A 279 -13.21 2.50 -9.86
N THR A 280 -14.30 1.79 -10.12
CA THR A 280 -14.27 0.51 -10.85
C THR A 280 -13.78 0.71 -12.29
N ALA A 281 -14.28 1.72 -13.00
CA ALA A 281 -13.87 2.04 -14.36
C ALA A 281 -12.38 2.40 -14.42
N VAL A 282 -11.89 3.24 -13.50
CA VAL A 282 -10.46 3.59 -13.41
C VAL A 282 -9.60 2.36 -13.13
N PHE A 283 -10.04 1.49 -12.22
CA PHE A 283 -9.35 0.23 -11.93
C PHE A 283 -9.30 -0.69 -13.16
N LEU A 284 -10.43 -0.98 -13.78
CA LEU A 284 -10.51 -1.86 -14.96
C LEU A 284 -9.73 -1.31 -16.16
N TYR A 285 -9.72 0.01 -16.35
CA TYR A 285 -9.02 0.66 -17.45
C TYR A 285 -7.49 0.65 -17.28
N ARG A 286 -7.00 0.85 -16.05
CA ARG A 286 -5.55 0.99 -15.79
C ARG A 286 -4.87 -0.31 -15.37
N GLU A 287 -5.63 -1.27 -14.85
CA GLU A 287 -5.06 -2.51 -14.30
C GLU A 287 -4.66 -3.45 -15.43
N ASN A 288 -3.37 -3.54 -15.68
CA ASN A 288 -2.83 -4.34 -16.78
C ASN A 288 -2.42 -5.75 -16.32
N MET A 289 -2.52 -6.07 -15.03
CA MET A 289 -2.26 -7.44 -14.53
C MET A 289 -3.23 -8.48 -15.11
N TRP A 290 -4.41 -8.07 -15.57
CA TRP A 290 -5.38 -8.99 -16.18
C TRP A 290 -4.82 -9.73 -17.39
N GLU A 291 -4.00 -9.07 -18.20
CA GLU A 291 -3.38 -9.68 -19.39
C GLU A 291 -2.43 -10.82 -19.01
N HIS A 292 -1.81 -10.75 -17.83
CA HIS A 292 -0.90 -11.78 -17.34
C HIS A 292 -1.62 -12.97 -16.71
N LEU A 293 -2.83 -12.76 -16.20
CA LEU A 293 -3.63 -13.79 -15.52
C LEU A 293 -4.56 -14.54 -16.46
N LEU A 294 -5.20 -13.80 -17.37
CA LEU A 294 -6.27 -14.29 -18.23
C LEU A 294 -5.84 -14.34 -19.71
N GLY A 295 -4.60 -13.94 -20.01
CA GLY A 295 -4.09 -13.79 -21.37
C GLY A 295 -4.48 -12.44 -22.00
N LYS A 296 -3.90 -12.13 -23.17
CA LYS A 296 -4.27 -10.95 -23.96
C LYS A 296 -5.73 -11.11 -24.46
N GLY A 297 -6.63 -10.19 -24.13
CA GLY A 297 -7.99 -10.15 -24.68
C GLY A 297 -9.09 -9.71 -23.71
N LEU A 298 -10.35 -10.11 -24.01
CA LEU A 298 -11.57 -9.76 -23.28
C LEU A 298 -11.69 -10.39 -21.87
N GLY A 299 -10.65 -11.06 -21.36
CA GLY A 299 -10.66 -11.76 -20.06
C GLY A 299 -11.24 -10.93 -18.88
N PRO A 300 -10.76 -9.70 -18.62
CA PRO A 300 -11.33 -8.87 -17.56
C PRO A 300 -12.78 -8.42 -17.83
N LEU A 301 -13.13 -8.16 -19.09
CA LEU A 301 -14.51 -7.86 -19.51
C LEU A 301 -15.43 -9.08 -19.29
N MET A 302 -14.93 -10.29 -19.55
CA MET A 302 -15.66 -11.54 -19.33
C MET A 302 -15.78 -11.90 -17.85
N ALA A 303 -14.75 -11.66 -17.03
CA ALA A 303 -14.83 -11.84 -15.59
C ALA A 303 -15.82 -10.84 -14.97
N ALA A 304 -15.76 -9.57 -15.37
CA ALA A 304 -16.71 -8.55 -14.96
C ALA A 304 -18.14 -8.90 -15.42
N ALA A 305 -18.33 -9.31 -16.68
CA ALA A 305 -19.61 -9.77 -17.21
C ALA A 305 -20.11 -11.01 -16.45
N GLY A 306 -19.24 -11.97 -16.12
CA GLY A 306 -19.60 -13.17 -15.34
C GLY A 306 -20.10 -12.82 -13.94
N ILE A 307 -19.43 -11.90 -13.25
CA ILE A 307 -19.89 -11.41 -11.93
C ILE A 307 -21.23 -10.67 -12.07
N ILE A 308 -21.38 -9.81 -13.08
CA ILE A 308 -22.63 -9.08 -13.35
C ILE A 308 -23.77 -10.05 -13.66
N ILE A 309 -23.54 -11.04 -14.51
CA ILE A 309 -24.53 -12.07 -14.88
C ILE A 309 -24.90 -12.90 -13.65
N MET A 310 -23.93 -13.29 -12.81
CA MET A 310 -24.19 -14.01 -11.56
C MET A 310 -25.05 -13.17 -10.60
N ILE A 311 -24.71 -11.89 -10.42
CA ILE A 311 -25.49 -10.96 -9.59
C ILE A 311 -26.91 -10.79 -10.18
N ALA A 312 -27.03 -10.60 -11.49
CA ALA A 312 -28.30 -10.50 -12.18
C ALA A 312 -29.14 -11.78 -12.04
N ALA A 313 -28.54 -12.96 -12.19
CA ALA A 313 -29.20 -14.25 -12.01
C ALA A 313 -29.72 -14.45 -10.58
N ILE A 314 -28.92 -14.09 -9.57
CA ILE A 314 -29.34 -14.11 -8.16
C ILE A 314 -30.53 -13.17 -7.91
N MET A 315 -30.55 -12.01 -8.59
CA MET A 315 -31.57 -10.98 -8.41
C MET A 315 -32.86 -11.25 -9.20
N VAL A 316 -32.77 -11.86 -10.39
CA VAL A 316 -33.90 -12.13 -11.29
C VAL A 316 -34.63 -13.40 -10.88
N VAL A 317 -33.94 -14.47 -10.43
CA VAL A 317 -34.58 -15.74 -10.09
C VAL A 317 -35.30 -15.63 -8.73
N PRO A 318 -36.65 -15.56 -8.67
CA PRO A 318 -37.37 -15.20 -7.44
C PRO A 318 -37.22 -16.25 -6.33
N ARG A 319 -37.04 -17.52 -6.69
CA ARG A 319 -36.79 -18.63 -5.74
C ARG A 319 -35.42 -18.49 -5.07
N VAL A 320 -34.39 -18.20 -5.85
CA VAL A 320 -33.02 -17.97 -5.35
C VAL A 320 -33.00 -16.69 -4.52
N ARG A 321 -33.62 -15.62 -5.01
CA ARG A 321 -33.77 -14.35 -4.28
C ARG A 321 -34.53 -14.52 -2.97
N ARG A 322 -35.64 -15.25 -2.91
CA ARG A 322 -36.36 -15.52 -1.65
C ARG A 322 -35.57 -16.44 -0.72
N ARG A 323 -34.84 -17.43 -1.24
CA ARG A 323 -34.02 -18.32 -0.40
C ARG A 323 -32.83 -17.59 0.22
N ILE A 324 -32.21 -16.68 -0.53
CA ILE A 324 -31.06 -15.89 -0.11
C ILE A 324 -31.49 -14.66 0.70
N PHE A 325 -32.53 -13.93 0.31
CA PHE A 325 -32.92 -12.64 0.92
C PHE A 325 -34.30 -12.65 1.58
N GLY A 326 -34.99 -13.78 1.65
CA GLY A 326 -36.29 -13.89 2.31
C GLY A 326 -36.20 -13.74 3.83
N PRO A 327 -37.34 -13.49 4.51
CA PRO A 327 -37.41 -13.16 5.94
C PRO A 327 -36.70 -14.19 6.84
N ASP A 328 -36.74 -15.48 6.47
CA ASP A 328 -36.15 -16.59 7.22
C ASP A 328 -34.76 -17.03 6.72
N SER A 329 -34.25 -16.33 5.70
CA SER A 329 -32.94 -16.64 5.11
C SER A 329 -31.83 -16.58 6.15
N PHE A 330 -30.87 -17.49 5.99
CA PHE A 330 -29.65 -17.48 6.79
C PHE A 330 -28.91 -16.14 6.65
N TYR A 331 -28.90 -15.57 5.44
CA TYR A 331 -28.34 -14.24 5.17
C TYR A 331 -28.97 -13.15 6.04
N LEU A 332 -30.30 -13.00 6.09
CA LEU A 332 -30.92 -11.96 6.92
C LEU A 332 -30.64 -12.17 8.40
N ARG A 333 -30.58 -13.42 8.87
CA ARG A 333 -30.20 -13.74 10.26
C ARG A 333 -28.77 -13.30 10.55
N VAL A 334 -27.82 -13.64 9.67
CA VAL A 334 -26.42 -13.23 9.79
C VAL A 334 -26.29 -11.71 9.68
N GLN A 335 -26.97 -11.07 8.72
CA GLN A 335 -26.96 -9.62 8.54
C GLN A 335 -27.48 -8.91 9.80
N LYS A 336 -28.64 -9.32 10.35
CA LYS A 336 -29.19 -8.77 11.59
C LYS A 336 -28.24 -8.97 12.77
N PHE A 337 -27.63 -10.15 12.88
CA PHE A 337 -26.62 -10.43 13.91
C PHE A 337 -25.40 -9.52 13.80
N LEU A 338 -24.87 -9.35 12.58
CA LEU A 338 -23.74 -8.48 12.31
C LEU A 338 -24.10 -7.03 12.62
N VAL A 339 -25.16 -6.48 12.03
CA VAL A 339 -25.56 -5.07 12.21
C VAL A 339 -25.70 -4.67 13.69
N LYS A 340 -26.19 -5.58 14.56
CA LYS A 340 -26.27 -5.36 16.02
C LYS A 340 -24.92 -5.10 16.70
N ARG A 341 -23.80 -5.53 16.12
CA ARG A 341 -22.44 -5.31 16.67
C ARG A 341 -21.92 -3.89 16.43
N GLY A 342 -22.55 -3.13 15.53
CA GLY A 342 -22.14 -1.78 15.13
C GLY A 342 -21.14 -1.76 13.98
N GLY A 343 -21.11 -0.64 13.24
CA GLY A 343 -20.42 -0.55 11.94
C GLY A 343 -18.92 -0.92 11.97
N VAL A 344 -18.20 -0.51 13.01
CA VAL A 344 -16.76 -0.84 13.17
C VAL A 344 -16.58 -2.34 13.38
N ALA A 345 -17.28 -2.93 14.35
CA ALA A 345 -17.13 -4.34 14.69
C ALA A 345 -17.52 -5.26 13.52
N VAL A 346 -18.55 -4.89 12.75
CA VAL A 346 -18.95 -5.66 11.57
C VAL A 346 -17.87 -5.71 10.51
N ASP A 347 -17.27 -4.56 10.19
CA ASP A 347 -16.19 -4.50 9.20
C ASP A 347 -15.01 -5.36 9.65
N LEU A 348 -14.61 -5.25 10.92
CA LEU A 348 -13.51 -6.06 11.46
C LEU A 348 -13.82 -7.57 11.39
N ILE A 349 -15.04 -7.98 11.74
CA ILE A 349 -15.45 -9.39 11.67
C ILE A 349 -15.39 -9.87 10.21
N LEU A 350 -15.95 -9.11 9.27
CA LEU A 350 -16.01 -9.52 7.86
C LEU A 350 -14.64 -9.53 7.21
N ILE A 351 -13.81 -8.52 7.45
CA ILE A 351 -12.43 -8.45 6.95
C ILE A 351 -11.62 -9.64 7.45
N SER A 352 -11.63 -9.88 8.77
CA SER A 352 -10.89 -11.00 9.37
C SER A 352 -11.41 -12.34 8.91
N THR A 353 -12.74 -12.52 8.80
CA THR A 353 -13.34 -13.78 8.33
C THR A 353 -13.01 -14.02 6.86
N ALA A 354 -13.16 -13.01 5.99
CA ALA A 354 -12.83 -13.12 4.58
C ALA A 354 -11.35 -13.48 4.40
N TRP A 355 -10.46 -12.86 5.17
CA TRP A 355 -9.03 -13.15 5.13
C TRP A 355 -8.69 -14.57 5.62
N VAL A 356 -9.27 -15.03 6.74
CA VAL A 356 -9.05 -16.40 7.22
C VAL A 356 -9.56 -17.42 6.21
N VAL A 357 -10.75 -17.20 5.63
CA VAL A 357 -11.32 -18.08 4.61
C VAL A 357 -10.45 -18.10 3.36
N SER A 358 -9.97 -16.94 2.88
CA SER A 358 -9.09 -16.89 1.70
C SER A 358 -7.72 -17.50 1.97
N LEU A 359 -7.19 -17.38 3.19
CA LEU A 359 -5.94 -18.02 3.61
C LEU A 359 -6.08 -19.54 3.59
N VAL A 360 -7.14 -20.07 4.22
CA VAL A 360 -7.40 -21.51 4.28
C VAL A 360 -7.64 -22.07 2.87
N ALA A 361 -8.48 -21.41 2.07
CA ALA A 361 -8.76 -21.83 0.70
C ALA A 361 -7.49 -21.88 -0.14
N ILE A 362 -6.64 -20.84 -0.09
CA ILE A 362 -5.40 -20.80 -0.87
C ILE A 362 -4.38 -21.81 -0.34
N TYR A 363 -4.28 -22.01 0.98
CA TYR A 363 -3.42 -23.05 1.55
C TYR A 363 -3.79 -24.44 1.03
N PHE A 364 -5.09 -24.78 1.03
CA PHE A 364 -5.56 -26.04 0.46
C PHE A 364 -5.35 -26.12 -1.05
N LEU A 365 -5.64 -25.05 -1.81
CA LEU A 365 -5.43 -25.03 -3.25
C LEU A 365 -3.95 -25.28 -3.59
N ILE A 366 -3.02 -24.59 -2.92
CA ILE A 366 -1.58 -24.78 -3.11
C ILE A 366 -1.16 -26.20 -2.70
N GLY A 367 -1.71 -26.74 -1.60
CA GLY A 367 -1.37 -28.08 -1.12
C GLY A 367 -1.97 -29.24 -1.94
N GLN A 368 -3.05 -29.00 -2.67
CA GLN A 368 -3.76 -30.03 -3.46
C GLN A 368 -3.49 -29.96 -4.95
N MET A 369 -3.02 -28.82 -5.47
CA MET A 369 -2.73 -28.68 -6.90
C MET A 369 -1.43 -29.40 -7.24
N ASP A 370 -1.54 -30.44 -8.08
CA ASP A 370 -0.38 -31.00 -8.79
C ASP A 370 0.25 -29.86 -9.61
N LEU A 371 1.42 -29.42 -9.16
CA LEU A 371 2.10 -28.16 -9.51
C LEU A 371 2.47 -28.03 -10.99
N LYS A 372 2.14 -29.04 -11.80
CA LYS A 372 2.31 -29.07 -13.26
C LYS A 372 1.14 -28.42 -14.02
N ALA A 373 -0.05 -28.35 -13.43
CA ALA A 373 -1.26 -27.87 -14.14
C ALA A 373 -1.37 -26.33 -14.21
N PHE A 374 -0.71 -25.61 -13.32
CA PHE A 374 -0.56 -24.14 -13.41
C PHE A 374 0.81 -23.84 -14.00
N SER A 375 0.84 -23.11 -15.11
CA SER A 375 2.05 -22.59 -15.73
C SER A 375 2.99 -22.02 -14.66
N SER A 376 4.17 -22.65 -14.56
CA SER A 376 5.26 -22.49 -13.59
C SER A 376 4.85 -22.10 -12.16
N TRP A 377 5.24 -22.93 -11.17
CA TRP A 377 5.16 -22.67 -9.72
C TRP A 377 5.35 -21.19 -9.32
N SER A 378 6.20 -20.44 -10.03
CA SER A 378 6.38 -19.01 -9.88
C SER A 378 5.13 -18.16 -10.10
N GLN A 379 4.25 -18.40 -11.08
CA GLN A 379 3.06 -17.56 -11.29
C GLN A 379 2.02 -17.72 -10.18
N ALA A 380 1.69 -18.96 -9.81
CA ALA A 380 0.77 -19.24 -8.71
C ALA A 380 1.31 -18.69 -7.37
N PHE A 381 2.62 -18.84 -7.14
CA PHE A 381 3.31 -18.28 -5.98
C PHE A 381 3.28 -16.74 -5.96
N TYR A 382 3.66 -16.10 -7.07
CA TYR A 382 3.74 -14.65 -7.17
C TYR A 382 2.38 -13.97 -7.07
N PHE A 383 1.33 -14.64 -7.55
CA PHE A 383 0.00 -14.07 -7.56
C PHE A 383 -0.78 -14.48 -6.32
N TRP A 384 -1.20 -15.74 -6.19
CA TRP A 384 -2.08 -16.19 -5.11
C TRP A 384 -1.40 -16.21 -3.75
N GLY A 385 -0.13 -16.63 -3.70
CA GLY A 385 0.66 -16.64 -2.47
C GLY A 385 0.87 -15.23 -1.89
N ARG A 386 1.17 -14.25 -2.75
CA ARG A 386 1.41 -12.87 -2.31
C ARG A 386 0.14 -12.09 -2.03
N VAL A 387 -0.98 -12.37 -2.71
CA VAL A 387 -2.23 -11.60 -2.56
C VAL A 387 -2.76 -11.69 -1.13
N ASN A 388 -2.78 -12.87 -0.50
CA ASN A 388 -3.26 -13.02 0.88
C ASN A 388 -2.38 -12.29 1.90
N GLY A 389 -1.06 -12.45 1.81
CA GLY A 389 -0.13 -11.77 2.70
C GLY A 389 -0.19 -10.25 2.53
N ARG A 390 -0.26 -9.79 1.28
CA ARG A 390 -0.42 -8.38 0.93
C ARG A 390 -1.72 -7.81 1.48
N LEU A 391 -2.85 -8.48 1.28
CA LEU A 391 -4.16 -8.02 1.77
C LEU A 391 -4.14 -7.88 3.30
N MET A 392 -3.52 -8.84 3.99
CA MET A 392 -3.37 -8.77 5.44
C MET A 392 -2.57 -7.56 5.88
N THR A 393 -1.35 -7.40 5.36
CA THR A 393 -0.44 -6.32 5.78
C THR A 393 -0.99 -4.96 5.42
N LEU A 394 -1.72 -4.86 4.31
CA LEU A 394 -2.42 -3.67 3.86
C LEU A 394 -3.54 -3.28 4.81
N LEU A 395 -4.39 -4.22 5.21
CA LEU A 395 -5.59 -3.95 6.01
C LEU A 395 -5.31 -3.86 7.51
N PHE A 396 -4.26 -4.50 8.00
CA PHE A 396 -4.01 -4.63 9.44
C PHE A 396 -3.89 -3.28 10.17
N PRO A 397 -3.26 -2.23 9.61
CA PRO A 397 -3.27 -0.92 10.26
C PRO A 397 -4.68 -0.35 10.47
N SER A 398 -5.59 -0.58 9.51
CA SER A 398 -7.00 -0.19 9.66
C SER A 398 -7.73 -1.10 10.64
N VAL A 399 -7.43 -2.39 10.68
CA VAL A 399 -7.97 -3.33 11.68
C VAL A 399 -7.58 -2.90 13.10
N LEU A 400 -6.29 -2.60 13.33
CA LEU A 400 -5.79 -2.13 14.61
C LEU A 400 -6.47 -0.82 15.01
N PHE A 401 -6.61 0.12 14.07
CA PHE A 401 -7.37 1.36 14.29
C PHE A 401 -8.82 1.11 14.72
N GLY A 402 -9.51 0.16 14.09
CA GLY A 402 -10.86 -0.24 14.50
C GLY A 402 -10.91 -0.85 15.89
N LEU A 403 -9.95 -1.70 16.24
CA LEU A 403 -9.82 -2.27 17.59
C LEU A 403 -9.60 -1.16 18.63
N CYS A 404 -8.76 -0.17 18.34
CA CYS A 404 -8.56 1.01 19.18
C CYS A 404 -9.86 1.81 19.37
N ILE A 405 -10.65 2.03 18.31
CA ILE A 405 -11.96 2.69 18.42
C ILE A 405 -12.91 1.90 19.33
N LEU A 406 -12.99 0.58 19.18
CA LEU A 406 -13.86 -0.26 20.02
C LEU A 406 -13.43 -0.24 21.49
N LEU A 407 -12.13 -0.32 21.76
CA LEU A 407 -11.58 -0.27 23.11
C LEU A 407 -11.85 1.09 23.77
N LEU A 408 -11.47 2.18 23.10
CA LEU A 408 -11.69 3.54 23.59
C LEU A 408 -13.18 3.88 23.71
N GLY A 409 -14.01 3.39 22.80
CA GLY A 409 -15.46 3.57 22.83
C GLY A 409 -16.10 2.89 24.04
N ARG A 410 -15.64 1.67 24.40
CA ARG A 410 -16.05 1.00 25.64
C ARG A 410 -15.63 1.76 26.89
N MET A 411 -14.43 2.33 26.88
CA MET A 411 -13.94 3.18 27.98
C MET A 411 -14.75 4.49 28.09
N ALA A 412 -15.07 5.12 26.95
CA ALA A 412 -15.76 6.40 26.89
C ALA A 412 -17.22 6.35 27.36
N ARG A 413 -17.91 5.21 27.18
CA ARG A 413 -19.27 5.01 27.73
C ARG A 413 -19.32 5.10 29.25
N ARG A 414 -18.18 4.91 29.93
CA ARG A 414 -18.08 5.02 31.39
C ARG A 414 -17.73 6.45 31.87
N ASP A 415 -17.20 7.31 31.01
CA ASP A 415 -16.70 8.66 31.37
C ASP A 415 -16.71 9.61 30.15
N SER A 416 -17.90 10.07 29.72
CA SER A 416 -18.13 10.73 28.42
C SER A 416 -17.57 12.15 28.26
N TRP A 417 -17.35 12.87 29.37
CA TRP A 417 -17.03 14.31 29.33
C TRP A 417 -15.54 14.58 29.01
N HIS A 418 -14.62 13.79 29.57
CA HIS A 418 -13.19 14.08 29.50
C HIS A 418 -12.55 13.71 28.14
N ILE A 419 -12.96 12.60 27.52
CA ILE A 419 -12.43 12.18 26.22
C ILE A 419 -12.76 13.19 25.12
N ARG A 420 -13.92 13.88 25.24
CA ARG A 420 -14.32 14.93 24.30
C ARG A 420 -13.42 16.17 24.42
N ARG A 421 -13.18 16.66 25.64
CA ARG A 421 -12.42 17.91 25.87
C ARG A 421 -10.94 17.77 25.51
N LEU A 422 -10.33 16.62 25.81
CA LEU A 422 -8.91 16.38 25.52
C LEU A 422 -8.65 16.15 24.02
N GLY A 423 -9.61 15.65 23.25
CA GLY A 423 -9.41 15.39 21.81
C GLY A 423 -9.03 16.63 21.00
N HIS A 424 -9.55 17.80 21.37
CA HIS A 424 -9.26 19.07 20.70
C HIS A 424 -7.84 19.58 20.95
N VAL A 425 -7.19 19.19 22.05
CA VAL A 425 -5.79 19.53 22.36
C VAL A 425 -4.85 18.46 21.81
N VAL A 426 -5.30 17.21 21.83
CA VAL A 426 -4.56 16.04 21.37
C VAL A 426 -4.35 16.03 19.87
N PHE A 427 -5.34 16.45 19.07
CA PHE A 427 -5.19 16.51 17.62
C PHE A 427 -4.06 17.46 17.19
N PRO A 428 -4.06 18.76 17.58
CA PRO A 428 -2.94 19.66 17.30
C PRO A 428 -1.61 19.15 17.85
N ALA A 429 -1.60 18.50 19.02
CA ALA A 429 -0.37 17.96 19.60
C ALA A 429 0.21 16.78 18.80
N ILE A 430 -0.62 15.86 18.30
CA ILE A 430 -0.19 14.80 17.37
C ILE A 430 0.33 15.42 16.08
N VAL A 431 -0.42 16.37 15.50
CA VAL A 431 -0.02 17.07 14.27
C VAL A 431 1.31 17.77 14.48
N ALA A 432 1.45 18.56 15.53
CA ALA A 432 2.66 19.29 15.86
C ALA A 432 3.83 18.34 16.10
N ALA A 433 3.64 17.25 16.86
CA ALA A 433 4.68 16.27 17.13
C ALA A 433 5.10 15.53 15.85
N MET A 434 4.16 15.03 15.04
CA MET A 434 4.48 14.40 13.76
C MET A 434 5.15 15.38 12.79
N THR A 435 4.70 16.63 12.74
CA THR A 435 5.30 17.68 11.90
C THR A 435 6.71 18.04 12.40
N LEU A 436 6.91 18.22 13.71
CA LEU A 436 8.23 18.45 14.30
C LEU A 436 9.17 17.29 14.07
N VAL A 437 8.69 16.05 14.20
CA VAL A 437 9.44 14.85 13.84
C VAL A 437 9.79 14.90 12.38
N VAL A 438 8.85 15.20 11.47
CA VAL A 438 9.10 15.26 10.02
C VAL A 438 10.11 16.35 9.67
N VAL A 439 10.02 17.53 10.28
CA VAL A 439 10.94 18.66 10.09
C VAL A 439 12.33 18.33 10.67
N TRP A 440 12.39 17.85 11.90
CA TRP A 440 13.63 17.38 12.54
C TRP A 440 14.26 16.25 11.74
N HIS A 441 13.44 15.34 11.22
CA HIS A 441 13.84 14.22 10.39
C HIS A 441 14.47 14.74 9.10
N SER A 442 13.83 15.66 8.37
CA SER A 442 14.39 16.29 7.17
C SER A 442 15.72 17.00 7.45
N PHE A 443 15.83 17.68 8.59
CA PHE A 443 17.06 18.35 8.98
C PHE A 443 18.19 17.36 9.32
N ALA A 444 17.92 16.38 10.20
CA ALA A 444 18.89 15.38 10.63
C ALA A 444 19.30 14.43 9.50
N MET A 445 18.39 14.13 8.58
CA MET A 445 18.62 13.37 7.35
C MET A 445 19.71 13.96 6.47
N VAL A 446 19.61 15.28 6.23
CA VAL A 446 20.52 16.01 5.36
C VAL A 446 21.87 16.22 6.05
N GLN A 447 21.88 16.57 7.34
CA GLN A 447 23.11 16.94 8.03
C GLN A 447 23.84 15.80 8.72
N LYS A 448 23.15 14.91 9.45
CA LYS A 448 23.78 13.98 10.40
C LYS A 448 23.97 12.57 9.84
N TYR A 449 22.99 12.06 9.11
CA TYR A 449 22.92 10.63 8.78
C TYR A 449 23.41 10.25 7.39
N LYS A 450 23.90 11.23 6.61
CA LYS A 450 24.49 10.99 5.27
C LYS A 450 23.59 10.14 4.36
N VAL A 451 22.26 10.20 4.50
CA VAL A 451 21.35 9.37 3.70
C VAL A 451 21.46 9.74 2.23
N LEU A 452 21.49 11.03 1.93
CA LEU A 452 21.71 11.48 0.55
C LEU A 452 23.07 11.00 0.00
N PRO A 453 24.21 11.19 0.69
CA PRO A 453 25.48 10.57 0.31
C PRO A 453 25.43 9.04 0.15
N MET A 454 24.68 8.32 0.99
CA MET A 454 24.55 6.86 0.91
C MET A 454 23.81 6.43 -0.35
N VAL A 455 22.69 7.07 -0.66
CA VAL A 455 21.89 6.79 -1.88
C VAL A 455 22.68 7.19 -3.12
N ALA A 456 23.25 8.39 -3.12
CA ALA A 456 24.12 8.87 -4.18
C ALA A 456 25.29 7.90 -4.37
N GLY A 457 25.96 7.46 -3.29
CA GLY A 457 27.04 6.47 -3.35
C GLY A 457 26.60 5.12 -3.95
N GLY A 458 25.35 4.70 -3.71
CA GLY A 458 24.71 3.60 -4.42
C GLY A 458 24.67 3.84 -5.93
N PHE A 459 24.13 4.97 -6.37
CA PHE A 459 24.04 5.30 -7.79
C PHE A 459 25.39 5.60 -8.45
N PHE A 460 26.38 6.13 -7.73
CA PHE A 460 27.75 6.26 -8.23
C PHE A 460 28.43 4.89 -8.44
N ARG A 461 28.08 3.86 -7.66
CA ARG A 461 28.51 2.48 -7.94
C ARG A 461 27.86 1.93 -9.20
N VAL A 462 26.56 2.21 -9.39
CA VAL A 462 25.83 1.83 -10.61
C VAL A 462 26.41 2.52 -11.85
N GLU A 463 26.64 3.83 -11.78
CA GLU A 463 27.25 4.63 -12.86
C GLU A 463 28.64 4.08 -13.25
N ARG A 464 29.51 3.82 -12.27
CA ARG A 464 30.82 3.21 -12.53
C ARG A 464 30.73 1.82 -13.15
N ALA A 465 29.71 1.04 -12.80
CA ALA A 465 29.49 -0.27 -13.40
C ALA A 465 28.98 -0.15 -14.84
N LEU A 466 28.10 0.81 -15.13
CA LEU A 466 27.64 1.10 -16.49
C LEU A 466 28.77 1.56 -17.41
N GLN A 467 29.70 2.37 -16.90
CA GLN A 467 30.89 2.83 -17.63
C GLN A 467 31.83 1.68 -18.03
N LYS A 468 31.79 0.53 -17.34
CA LYS A 468 32.57 -0.68 -17.70
C LYS A 468 31.96 -1.46 -18.87
N GLY A 469 30.80 -1.05 -19.40
CA GLY A 469 30.36 -1.37 -20.76
C GLY A 469 29.49 -2.61 -20.94
N THR A 470 29.50 -3.61 -20.04
CA THR A 470 28.69 -4.83 -20.24
C THR A 470 27.61 -5.02 -19.18
N MET A 471 26.36 -5.19 -19.65
CA MET A 471 25.23 -5.54 -18.79
C MET A 471 25.43 -6.94 -18.20
N PRO A 472 25.49 -7.11 -16.87
CA PRO A 472 25.55 -8.44 -16.28
C PRO A 472 24.28 -9.24 -16.61
N ARG A 473 24.34 -10.58 -16.47
CA ARG A 473 23.13 -11.40 -16.53
C ARG A 473 22.12 -10.89 -15.51
N LEU A 474 20.87 -10.74 -15.94
CA LEU A 474 19.80 -10.28 -15.06
C LEU A 474 19.59 -11.30 -13.95
N ARG A 475 19.71 -10.86 -12.70
CA ARG A 475 19.38 -11.61 -11.50
C ARG A 475 18.20 -10.91 -10.82
N ALA A 476 17.19 -11.68 -10.45
CA ALA A 476 16.07 -11.17 -9.68
C ALA A 476 16.55 -10.61 -8.33
N MET A 477 16.06 -9.43 -7.95
CA MET A 477 16.41 -8.74 -6.70
C MET A 477 17.92 -8.43 -6.60
N GLY A 478 18.57 -8.33 -7.76
CA GLY A 478 20.01 -8.13 -7.88
C GLY A 478 20.39 -6.74 -8.37
N PHE A 479 21.66 -6.41 -8.18
CA PHE A 479 22.28 -5.17 -8.68
C PHE A 479 22.07 -4.94 -10.19
N SER A 480 21.92 -6.01 -10.98
CA SER A 480 21.62 -5.94 -12.40
C SER A 480 20.29 -5.26 -12.73
N GLU A 481 19.25 -5.43 -11.90
CA GLU A 481 17.95 -4.74 -12.11
C GLU A 481 18.07 -3.26 -11.79
N THR A 482 18.73 -2.89 -10.68
CA THR A 482 19.04 -1.50 -10.36
C THR A 482 19.81 -0.82 -11.50
N LEU A 483 20.78 -1.53 -12.07
CA LEU A 483 21.60 -1.05 -13.17
C LEU A 483 20.77 -0.83 -14.45
N LEU A 484 19.83 -1.73 -14.75
CA LEU A 484 18.92 -1.61 -15.90
C LEU A 484 18.02 -0.38 -15.77
N TYR A 485 17.32 -0.25 -14.64
CA TYR A 485 16.37 0.85 -14.43
C TYR A 485 17.06 2.19 -14.29
N TYR A 486 18.26 2.23 -13.71
CA TYR A 486 19.08 3.43 -13.72
C TYR A 486 19.44 3.85 -15.15
N ALA A 487 19.85 2.91 -16.00
CA ALA A 487 20.18 3.19 -17.38
C ALA A 487 18.96 3.71 -18.16
N PHE A 488 17.77 3.14 -17.92
CA PHE A 488 16.53 3.62 -18.50
C PHE A 488 16.22 5.05 -18.06
N ALA A 489 16.25 5.31 -16.75
CA ALA A 489 16.01 6.64 -16.19
C ALA A 489 16.95 7.67 -16.82
N LYS A 490 18.26 7.38 -16.84
CA LYS A 490 19.30 8.23 -17.42
C LYS A 490 19.04 8.56 -18.89
N SER A 491 18.62 7.56 -19.66
CA SER A 491 18.36 7.71 -21.09
C SER A 491 17.10 8.52 -21.37
N VAL A 492 16.02 8.28 -20.62
CA VAL A 492 14.78 9.06 -20.75
C VAL A 492 14.98 10.51 -20.28
N ASP A 493 15.81 10.73 -19.27
CA ASP A 493 16.17 12.07 -18.83
C ASP A 493 17.08 12.83 -19.82
N GLY A 494 17.54 12.19 -20.89
CA GLY A 494 18.32 12.84 -21.95
C GLY A 494 19.80 13.03 -21.60
N TYR A 495 20.33 12.28 -20.62
CA TYR A 495 21.77 12.25 -20.37
C TYR A 495 22.47 11.34 -21.41
N PRO A 496 23.73 11.66 -21.83
CA PRO A 496 24.39 11.00 -22.95
C PRO A 496 24.43 9.47 -22.88
N ARG A 497 24.26 8.84 -24.06
CA ARG A 497 23.90 7.44 -24.28
C ARG A 497 24.99 6.45 -23.85
N GLN A 498 24.77 5.73 -22.75
CA GLN A 498 25.41 4.43 -22.50
C GLN A 498 24.51 3.25 -22.91
N LEU A 499 23.22 3.46 -23.14
CA LEU A 499 22.28 2.35 -23.33
C LEU A 499 22.53 1.51 -24.59
N ASN A 500 22.92 2.15 -25.70
CA ASN A 500 23.31 1.44 -26.93
C ASN A 500 24.65 0.71 -26.79
N ALA A 501 25.53 1.15 -25.89
CA ALA A 501 26.79 0.45 -25.62
C ALA A 501 26.57 -0.79 -24.74
N ILE A 502 25.56 -0.76 -23.87
CA ILE A 502 25.30 -1.80 -22.86
C ILE A 502 24.26 -2.84 -23.33
N MET A 503 23.33 -2.42 -24.21
CA MET A 503 22.32 -3.26 -24.84
C MET A 503 22.40 -3.11 -26.37
N PRO A 504 23.47 -3.60 -27.04
CA PRO A 504 23.62 -3.48 -28.48
C PRO A 504 22.43 -4.06 -29.24
#